data_AF-A0A4Q7VVN5-F1
#
_entry.id   AF-A0A4Q7VVN5-F1
#
_cell.length_a   1.000
_cell.length_b   1.000
_cell.length_c   1.000
_cell.angle_alpha   90.00
_cell.angle_beta   90.00
_cell.angle_gamma   90.00
#
_symmetry.space_group_name_H-M   'P 1'
#
loop_
_entity.id
_entity.type
_entity.pdbx_description
1 polymer ?
#
loop_
_entity_poly.entity_id
_entity_poly.type
_entity_poly.pdbx_seq_one_letter_code
_entity_poly.pdbx_strand_id
1 'polypeptide(L)'
;MEAKFRHLAVATLCAAFGAGPVLAADQASSSCTPLSTVQKRVVEKADQSVDALRNYVYITRGIHQLYMGDIAESLDGWRADARCQQQQKVASATIPKE
;
A
#
# COMPACT_ATOMS: atom_id res chain seq x y z
N MET A 1 20.55 -63.28 -8.26
CA MET A 1 20.16 -62.10 -9.06
C MET A 1 21.19 -61.02 -8.74
N GLU A 2 22.35 -61.04 -9.40
CA GLU A 2 22.68 -60.21 -10.58
C GLU A 2 22.46 -58.71 -10.29
N ALA A 3 23.47 -57.99 -9.79
CA ALA A 3 24.57 -57.34 -10.52
C ALA A 3 24.14 -56.12 -11.35
N LYS A 4 24.65 -54.93 -11.01
CA LYS A 4 25.58 -54.12 -11.84
C LYS A 4 25.82 -52.72 -11.27
N PHE A 5 27.08 -52.49 -10.93
CA PHE A 5 27.77 -51.20 -10.97
C PHE A 5 27.48 -50.45 -12.28
N ARG A 6 27.40 -49.11 -12.25
CA ARG A 6 28.24 -48.23 -13.10
C ARG A 6 28.02 -46.74 -12.79
N HIS A 7 29.14 -46.08 -12.58
CA HIS A 7 29.36 -44.64 -12.69
C HIS A 7 28.73 -44.03 -13.96
N LEU A 8 28.28 -42.78 -13.85
CA LEU A 8 28.43 -41.69 -14.84
C LEU A 8 27.69 -40.47 -14.24
N ALA A 9 28.42 -39.49 -13.72
CA ALA A 9 28.89 -38.31 -14.46
C ALA A 9 27.82 -37.21 -14.53
N VAL A 10 28.13 -36.13 -13.81
CA VAL A 10 27.97 -34.73 -14.19
C VAL A 10 26.96 -34.45 -15.30
N ALA A 11 25.87 -33.79 -14.94
CA ALA A 11 25.28 -32.76 -15.78
C ALA A 11 24.82 -31.62 -14.86
N THR A 12 25.75 -30.70 -14.61
CA THR A 12 25.46 -29.30 -14.34
C THR A 12 24.43 -28.82 -15.37
N LEU A 13 23.17 -28.66 -14.96
CA LEU A 13 22.21 -27.89 -15.75
C LEU A 13 22.13 -26.49 -15.15
N CYS A 14 22.99 -25.60 -15.65
CA CYS A 14 22.68 -24.19 -15.69
C CYS A 14 21.45 -24.01 -16.57
N ALA A 15 20.26 -23.98 -15.97
CA ALA A 15 19.10 -23.34 -16.57
C ALA A 15 18.99 -21.95 -15.93
N ALA A 16 19.70 -21.01 -16.54
CA ALA A 16 19.42 -19.60 -16.39
C ALA A 16 18.00 -19.30 -16.90
N PHE A 17 17.45 -18.18 -16.43
CA PHE A 17 16.23 -17.52 -16.92
C PHE A 17 14.89 -18.14 -16.54
N GLY A 18 14.50 -17.74 -15.34
CA GLY A 18 13.12 -17.39 -15.01
C GLY A 18 13.17 -16.75 -13.62
N ALA A 19 13.67 -15.52 -13.42
CA ALA A 19 13.05 -14.32 -13.97
C ALA A 19 11.54 -14.53 -14.21
N GLY A 20 10.88 -15.20 -13.25
CA GLY A 20 9.44 -15.09 -13.13
C GLY A 20 9.16 -13.60 -13.10
N PRO A 21 8.14 -13.14 -13.83
CA PRO A 21 7.75 -11.75 -13.74
C PRO A 21 7.43 -11.55 -12.26
N VAL A 22 8.36 -10.89 -11.56
CA VAL A 22 7.97 -9.87 -10.61
C VAL A 22 6.91 -9.16 -11.40
N LEU A 23 5.65 -9.34 -11.00
CA LEU A 23 4.61 -8.43 -11.37
C LEU A 23 5.24 -7.10 -10.97
N ALA A 24 5.86 -6.44 -11.95
CA ALA A 24 5.92 -5.02 -12.03
C ALA A 24 4.46 -4.70 -11.85
N ALA A 25 4.10 -4.44 -10.59
CA ALA A 25 3.07 -3.50 -10.29
C ALA A 25 3.42 -2.40 -11.26
N ASP A 26 2.60 -2.33 -12.32
CA ASP A 26 2.48 -1.17 -13.15
C ASP A 26 2.25 -0.08 -12.11
N GLN A 27 3.36 0.48 -11.63
CA GLN A 27 3.40 1.71 -10.87
C GLN A 27 3.12 2.71 -11.98
N ALA A 28 1.88 2.64 -12.47
CA ALA A 28 1.14 3.79 -12.87
C ALA A 28 1.60 4.85 -11.88
N SER A 29 2.32 5.81 -12.41
CA SER A 29 2.67 7.06 -11.78
C SER A 29 1.37 7.83 -11.50
N SER A 30 0.40 7.17 -10.86
CA SER A 30 -0.75 7.74 -10.21
C SER A 30 -0.15 8.51 -9.06
N SER A 31 0.14 9.78 -9.33
CA SER A 31 0.44 10.76 -8.31
C SER A 31 -0.71 10.71 -7.31
N CYS A 32 -0.51 10.00 -6.19
CA CYS A 32 -1.51 9.92 -5.13
C CYS A 32 -1.95 11.32 -4.77
N THR A 33 -3.26 11.53 -4.63
CA THR A 33 -3.76 12.84 -4.26
C THR A 33 -3.24 13.21 -2.87
N PRO A 34 -2.55 14.35 -2.72
CA PRO A 34 -2.04 14.76 -1.43
C PRO A 34 -3.20 15.13 -0.51
N LEU A 35 -3.31 14.40 0.61
CA LEU A 35 -4.31 14.67 1.64
C LEU A 35 -3.81 15.75 2.59
N SER A 36 -4.71 16.68 2.90
CA SER A 36 -4.49 17.69 3.94
C SER A 36 -4.36 17.05 5.33
N THR A 37 -3.77 17.78 6.28
CA THR A 37 -3.64 17.30 7.67
C THR A 37 -5.00 16.97 8.29
N VAL A 38 -6.03 17.77 7.96
CA VAL A 38 -7.40 17.56 8.45
C VAL A 38 -7.99 16.28 7.85
N GLN A 39 -7.85 16.06 6.54
CA GLN A 39 -8.34 14.83 5.90
C GLN A 39 -7.66 13.58 6.46
N LYS A 40 -6.34 13.65 6.69
CA LYS A 40 -5.59 12.56 7.35
C LYS A 40 -6.14 12.25 8.75
N ARG A 41 -6.43 13.29 9.54
CA ARG A 41 -7.06 13.14 10.87
C ARG A 41 -8.47 12.58 10.78
N VAL A 42 -9.27 13.00 9.80
CA VAL A 42 -10.61 12.45 9.56
C VAL A 42 -10.53 10.94 9.28
N VAL A 43 -9.65 10.53 8.37
CA VAL A 43 -9.42 9.10 8.07
C VAL A 43 -8.98 8.35 9.33
N GLU A 44 -8.00 8.86 10.07
CA GLU A 44 -7.50 8.26 11.32
C GLU A 44 -8.64 8.06 12.34
N LYS A 45 -9.51 9.05 12.52
CA LYS A 45 -10.63 8.98 13.46
C LYS A 45 -11.74 8.05 12.97
N ALA A 46 -12.01 8.03 11.67
CA ALA A 46 -12.96 7.11 11.06
C ALA A 46 -12.52 5.65 11.18
N ASP A 47 -11.21 5.38 11.13
CA ASP A 47 -10.64 4.05 11.30
C ASP A 47 -10.63 3.61 12.78
N GLN A 48 -10.66 4.56 13.73
CA GLN A 48 -10.81 4.26 15.17
C GLN A 48 -12.26 3.86 15.50
N SER A 49 -13.23 4.72 15.22
CA SER A 49 -14.67 4.43 15.32
C SER A 49 -15.51 5.58 14.75
N VAL A 50 -16.78 5.31 14.46
CA VAL A 50 -17.73 6.34 14.02
C VAL A 50 -17.92 7.40 15.11
N ASP A 51 -17.94 7.01 16.39
CA ASP A 51 -18.03 7.95 17.51
C ASP A 51 -16.79 8.83 17.65
N ALA A 52 -15.58 8.27 17.42
CA ALA A 52 -14.34 9.05 17.43
C ALA A 52 -14.35 10.10 16.31
N LEU A 53 -14.84 9.74 15.12
CA LEU A 53 -15.04 10.68 14.02
C LEU A 53 -16.08 11.75 14.38
N ARG A 54 -17.23 11.36 14.95
CA ARG A 54 -18.28 12.29 15.38
C ARG A 54 -17.78 13.30 16.39
N ASN A 55 -17.03 12.84 17.39
CA ASN A 55 -16.43 13.71 18.38
C ASN A 55 -15.42 14.69 17.75
N TYR A 56 -14.55 14.19 16.86
CA TYR A 56 -13.58 15.03 16.16
C TYR A 56 -14.26 16.12 15.32
N VAL A 57 -15.27 15.77 14.52
CA VAL A 57 -16.03 16.73 13.70
C VAL A 57 -16.74 17.74 14.59
N TYR A 58 -17.37 17.30 15.69
CA TYR A 58 -18.05 18.19 16.62
C TYR A 58 -17.12 19.28 17.20
N ILE A 59 -15.89 18.91 17.56
CA ILE A 59 -14.90 19.83 18.14
C ILE A 59 -14.31 20.76 17.07
N THR A 60 -14.07 20.26 15.86
CA THR A 60 -13.27 20.98 14.86
C THR A 60 -14.08 21.66 13.75
N ARG A 61 -15.39 21.41 13.68
CA ARG A 61 -16.29 22.00 12.67
C ARG A 61 -16.24 23.53 12.60
N GLY A 62 -16.02 24.22 13.71
CA GLY A 62 -15.97 25.69 13.75
C GLY A 62 -14.74 26.28 13.05
N ILE A 63 -13.66 25.51 12.94
CA ILE A 63 -12.38 25.95 12.35
C ILE A 63 -12.26 25.47 10.91
N HIS A 64 -12.62 24.22 10.67
CA HIS A 64 -12.39 23.55 9.38
C HIS A 64 -13.67 23.34 8.56
N GLN A 65 -14.82 23.85 9.02
CA GLN A 65 -16.12 23.70 8.35
C GLN A 65 -16.42 22.24 7.98
N LEU A 66 -16.15 21.34 8.92
CA LEU A 66 -16.35 19.91 8.72
C LEU A 66 -17.80 19.52 8.99
N TYR A 67 -18.42 18.87 8.00
CA TYR A 67 -19.76 18.30 8.10
C TYR A 67 -19.71 16.79 7.88
N MET A 68 -20.49 16.06 8.68
CA MET A 68 -20.54 14.60 8.60
C MET A 68 -21.03 14.08 7.25
N GLY A 69 -21.94 14.81 6.59
CA GLY A 69 -22.43 14.45 5.25
C GLY A 69 -21.31 14.46 4.21
N ASP A 70 -20.60 15.58 4.11
CA ASP A 70 -19.49 15.75 3.16
C ASP A 70 -18.36 14.75 3.41
N ILE A 71 -18.08 14.48 4.68
CA ILE A 71 -17.09 13.48 5.08
C ILE A 71 -17.53 12.09 4.64
N ALA A 72 -18.79 11.70 4.87
CA ALA A 72 -19.28 10.38 4.49
C ALA A 72 -19.16 10.11 2.98
N GLU A 73 -19.42 11.12 2.15
CA GLU A 73 -19.28 11.03 0.69
C GLU A 73 -17.83 10.90 0.23
N SER A 74 -16.91 11.61 0.91
CA SER A 74 -15.51 11.69 0.51
C SER A 74 -14.59 10.66 1.20
N LEU A 75 -15.04 10.01 2.27
CA LEU A 75 -14.21 9.21 3.17
C LEU A 75 -13.51 8.05 2.46
N ASP A 76 -14.22 7.33 1.58
CA ASP A 76 -13.64 6.20 0.86
C ASP A 76 -12.56 6.64 -0.13
N GLY A 77 -12.75 7.80 -0.77
CA GLY A 77 -11.72 8.44 -1.60
C GLY A 77 -10.47 8.79 -0.77
N TRP A 78 -10.66 9.47 0.37
CA TRP A 78 -9.54 9.81 1.25
C TRP A 78 -8.83 8.58 1.82
N ARG A 79 -9.55 7.48 2.09
CA ARG A 79 -8.92 6.21 2.48
C ARG A 79 -8.09 5.60 1.37
N ALA A 80 -8.56 5.65 0.12
CA ALA A 80 -7.80 5.20 -1.03
C ALA A 80 -6.52 6.04 -1.22
N ASP A 81 -6.63 7.36 -1.13
CA ASP A 81 -5.48 8.28 -1.22
C ASP A 81 -4.48 8.07 -0.07
N ALA A 82 -4.96 7.79 1.14
CA ALA A 82 -4.11 7.51 2.30
C ALA A 82 -3.30 6.22 2.10
N ARG A 83 -3.94 5.16 1.60
CA ARG A 83 -3.25 3.90 1.26
C ARG A 83 -2.24 4.11 0.14
N CYS A 84 -2.61 4.86 -0.90
CA CYS A 84 -1.72 5.20 -2.01
C CYS A 84 -0.46 5.92 -1.50
N GLN A 85 -0.61 6.95 -0.66
CA GLN A 85 0.53 7.65 -0.06
C GLN A 85 1.38 6.74 0.83
N GLN A 86 0.77 5.81 1.56
CA GLN A 86 1.50 4.85 2.39
C GLN A 86 2.33 3.88 1.54
N GLN A 87 1.77 3.39 0.44
CA GLN A 87 2.46 2.50 -0.50
C GLN A 87 3.64 3.22 -1.16
N GLN A 88 3.47 4.48 -1.60
CA GLN A 88 4.57 5.28 -2.15
C GLN A 88 5.72 5.50 -1.16
N LYS A 89 5.41 5.74 0.12
CA LYS A 89 6.44 5.87 1.17
C LYS A 89 7.24 4.58 1.35
N VAL A 90 6.58 3.43 1.38
CA VAL A 90 7.24 2.13 1.54
C VAL A 90 8.07 1.78 0.30
N ALA A 91 7.53 2.03 -0.89
CA ALA A 91 8.25 1.82 -2.16
C ALA A 91 9.51 2.70 -2.24
N SER A 92 9.42 3.96 -1.81
CA SER A 92 10.57 4.88 -1.78
C SER A 92 11.61 4.51 -0.72
N ALA A 93 11.20 3.89 0.39
CA ALA A 93 12.10 3.43 1.44
C ALA A 93 12.86 2.14 1.08
N THR A 94 12.38 1.40 0.07
CA THR A 94 12.94 0.12 -0.36
C THR A 94 13.96 0.26 -1.50
N ILE A 95 14.29 1.48 -1.94
CA ILE A 95 15.34 1.71 -2.94
C ILE A 95 16.68 1.87 -2.19
N PRO A 96 17.54 0.83 -2.11
CA PRO A 96 18.88 1.01 -1.59
C PRO A 96 19.64 1.98 -2.50
N LYS A 97 20.24 2.99 -1.87
CA LYS A 97 21.17 3.92 -2.51
C LYS A 97 22.45 3.13 -2.80
N GLU A 98 22.69 2.79 -4.07
CA GLU A 98 24.01 2.35 -4.56
C GLU A 98 25.04 3.46 -4.44
#